data_AF-A0A078MGG8-F1
#
_entry.id   AF-A0A078MGG8-F1
#
_cell.length_a   1.000
_cell.length_b   1.000
_cell.length_c   1.000
_cell.angle_alpha   90.00
_cell.angle_beta   90.00
_cell.angle_gamma   90.00
#
_symmetry.space_group_name_H-M   'P 1'
#
loop_
_entity.id
_entity.type
_entity.pdbx_description
1 polymer ?
#
loop_
_entity_poly.entity_id
_entity_poly.type
_entity_poly.pdbx_seq_one_letter_code
_entity_poly.pdbx_strand_id
1 'polypeptide(L)'
;MINKKLSQTLLSMAAAGALMFSASVFATNPPTDEPTNPGQSYERGPDPTVAFLEASSGPYSVRTSRVSGLVSGFGGGTIHYPTGTTGTMAAIVVIPGFVSAESSIDWWGPKLASHGFVVMTIDTNTGFDQPPSRARQINNALDYLVDQNSSRTSPVNGMIDTERLGVIGWSMGGGGTLRVASEGRIKAAIPLAPWDTTRFSGVQAPTLIFACESDLIAPVRSHASPFYNQLPNDIDKAYVEINNGSHYCANGGGLNNDVLSRFGVSWMKRFLDNDTRYSQFLCGPRHESDRKISEYRGNCPY
;
A
#
# COMPACT_ATOMS: atom_id res chain seq x y z
N MET A 1 -89.45 -25.67 -60.19
CA MET A 1 -90.29 -24.47 -59.97
C MET A 1 -89.50 -23.49 -59.14
N ILE A 2 -89.37 -22.23 -59.61
CA ILE A 2 -89.50 -20.98 -58.84
C ILE A 2 -88.53 -20.84 -57.64
N ASN A 3 -87.74 -19.79 -57.42
CA ASN A 3 -87.41 -18.48 -57.99
C ASN A 3 -86.60 -17.81 -56.85
N LYS A 4 -85.64 -16.92 -57.16
CA LYS A 4 -85.40 -15.62 -56.45
C LYS A 4 -85.08 -15.67 -54.92
N LYS A 5 -84.24 -14.83 -54.33
CA LYS A 5 -83.57 -13.57 -54.70
C LYS A 5 -82.65 -13.20 -53.50
N LEU A 6 -81.56 -12.50 -53.81
CA LEU A 6 -81.07 -11.25 -53.20
C LEU A 6 -81.35 -10.99 -51.69
N SER A 7 -80.41 -10.51 -50.89
CA SER A 7 -79.68 -9.23 -51.02
C SER A 7 -78.69 -9.16 -49.84
N GLN A 8 -77.37 -8.99 -50.10
CA GLN A 8 -76.59 -7.75 -49.89
C GLN A 8 -76.37 -7.42 -48.40
N THR A 9 -75.20 -7.01 -47.90
CA THR A 9 -73.94 -6.57 -48.49
C THR A 9 -73.01 -6.18 -47.34
N LEU A 10 -71.69 -6.33 -47.60
CA LEU A 10 -70.60 -5.37 -47.29
C LEU A 10 -70.34 -5.08 -45.80
N LEU A 11 -69.12 -4.91 -45.29
CA LEU A 11 -67.81 -4.43 -45.76
C LEU A 11 -66.93 -4.62 -44.48
N SER A 12 -65.65 -4.96 -44.41
CA SER A 12 -64.53 -4.87 -45.33
C SER A 12 -63.33 -5.60 -44.69
N MET A 13 -62.51 -6.22 -45.55
CA MET A 13 -61.03 -6.16 -45.62
C MET A 13 -60.22 -6.20 -44.30
N ALA A 14 -59.48 -7.28 -44.01
CA ALA A 14 -58.24 -7.74 -44.65
C ALA A 14 -57.03 -6.81 -44.42
N ALA A 15 -55.99 -7.32 -43.75
CA ALA A 15 -54.63 -7.39 -44.29
C ALA A 15 -53.67 -7.97 -43.23
N ALA A 16 -53.07 -9.11 -43.56
CA ALA A 16 -51.85 -9.59 -42.93
C ALA A 16 -50.70 -8.66 -43.34
N GLY A 17 -50.03 -8.05 -42.36
CA GLY A 17 -48.80 -7.29 -42.55
C GLY A 17 -47.68 -7.95 -41.76
N ALA A 18 -46.77 -8.61 -42.48
CA ALA A 18 -45.50 -9.05 -41.94
C ALA A 18 -44.62 -7.83 -41.66
N LEU A 19 -44.21 -7.64 -40.41
CA LEU A 19 -43.14 -6.73 -40.02
C LEU A 19 -42.08 -7.55 -39.29
N MET A 20 -41.03 -7.91 -40.03
CA MET A 20 -39.77 -8.31 -39.43
C MET A 20 -39.11 -7.06 -38.86
N PHE A 21 -39.01 -6.99 -37.54
CA PHE A 21 -38.11 -6.08 -36.85
C PHE A 21 -36.94 -6.88 -36.30
N SER A 22 -35.77 -6.65 -36.88
CA SER A 22 -34.47 -6.98 -36.31
C SER A 22 -34.28 -6.17 -35.03
N ALA A 23 -34.14 -6.85 -33.89
CA ALA A 23 -33.69 -6.23 -32.64
C ALA A 23 -32.31 -6.77 -32.30
N SER A 24 -31.30 -5.93 -32.51
CA SER A 24 -29.94 -6.17 -32.05
C SER A 24 -29.89 -6.13 -30.52
N VAL A 25 -29.07 -7.04 -29.99
CA VAL A 25 -28.64 -7.23 -28.60
C VAL A 25 -28.48 -5.92 -27.81
N PHE A 26 -29.18 -5.83 -26.68
CA PHE A 26 -28.63 -5.29 -25.44
C PHE A 26 -28.95 -6.28 -24.32
N ALA A 27 -27.99 -7.17 -24.04
CA ALA A 27 -27.96 -7.89 -22.78
C ALA A 27 -27.69 -6.87 -21.68
N THR A 28 -28.72 -6.47 -20.95
CA THR A 28 -28.56 -5.78 -19.69
C THR A 28 -27.98 -6.79 -18.70
N ASN A 29 -26.66 -6.79 -18.52
CA ASN A 29 -26.06 -7.42 -17.35
C ASN A 29 -26.69 -6.77 -16.10
N PRO A 30 -27.18 -7.54 -15.12
CA PRO A 30 -27.50 -6.97 -13.83
C PRO A 30 -26.23 -6.30 -13.25
N PRO A 31 -26.37 -5.26 -12.41
CA PRO A 31 -25.22 -4.74 -11.69
C PRO A 31 -24.61 -5.92 -10.93
N THR A 32 -23.35 -6.23 -11.23
CA THR A 32 -22.57 -7.07 -10.34
C THR A 32 -22.34 -6.23 -9.10
N ASP A 33 -23.15 -6.45 -8.07
CA ASP A 33 -22.75 -6.12 -6.71
C ASP A 33 -21.39 -6.79 -6.49
N GLU A 34 -20.32 -6.00 -6.47
CA GLU A 34 -19.03 -6.50 -6.01
C GLU A 34 -19.23 -6.98 -4.57
N PRO A 35 -18.88 -8.23 -4.24
CA PRO A 35 -18.85 -8.64 -2.86
C PRO A 35 -17.67 -7.92 -2.21
N THR A 36 -17.93 -6.81 -1.55
CA THR A 36 -17.07 -6.33 -0.47
C THR A 36 -17.11 -7.42 0.60
N ASN A 37 -16.14 -8.33 0.56
CA ASN A 37 -16.07 -9.47 1.45
C ASN A 37 -15.22 -9.08 2.67
N PRO A 38 -15.82 -8.62 3.79
CA PRO A 38 -15.07 -8.22 4.96
C PRO A 38 -14.70 -9.52 5.69
N GLY A 39 -13.57 -10.10 5.33
CA GLY A 39 -13.14 -11.38 5.91
C GLY A 39 -12.13 -12.21 5.10
N GLN A 40 -11.73 -11.79 3.89
CA GLN A 40 -10.65 -12.49 3.19
C GLN A 40 -9.29 -12.09 3.76
N SER A 41 -8.61 -13.09 4.32
CA SER A 41 -7.18 -13.04 4.59
C SER A 41 -6.42 -13.17 3.27
N TYR A 42 -5.44 -12.30 3.03
CA TYR A 42 -4.54 -12.34 1.87
C TYR A 42 -3.21 -13.01 2.22
N GLU A 43 -3.25 -13.93 3.17
CA GLU A 43 -2.11 -14.69 3.71
C GLU A 43 -1.17 -15.22 2.61
N ARG A 44 0.13 -14.97 2.81
CA ARG A 44 1.21 -15.47 1.96
C ARG A 44 2.40 -15.86 2.82
N GLY A 45 3.00 -17.02 2.51
CA GLY A 45 4.15 -17.55 3.22
C GLY A 45 3.79 -18.44 4.42
N PRO A 46 4.81 -19.07 5.04
CA PRO A 46 4.61 -19.96 6.19
C PRO A 46 4.14 -19.17 7.42
N ASP A 47 3.71 -19.90 8.45
CA ASP A 47 3.40 -19.28 9.73
C ASP A 47 4.65 -18.57 10.29
N PRO A 48 4.53 -17.28 10.66
CA PRO A 48 5.67 -16.48 10.98
C PRO A 48 6.24 -16.83 12.35
N THR A 49 7.55 -16.69 12.48
CA THR A 49 8.29 -16.75 13.75
C THR A 49 9.22 -15.53 13.85
N VAL A 50 9.75 -15.25 15.04
CA VAL A 50 10.77 -14.19 15.21
C VAL A 50 11.98 -14.46 14.29
N ALA A 51 12.52 -15.68 14.30
CA ALA A 51 13.66 -16.05 13.45
C ALA A 51 13.36 -15.90 11.95
N PHE A 52 12.13 -16.21 11.52
CA PHE A 52 11.69 -15.99 10.15
C PHE A 52 11.64 -14.51 9.77
N LEU A 53 11.17 -13.65 10.68
CA LEU A 53 11.13 -12.21 10.47
C LEU A 53 12.53 -11.60 10.44
N GLU A 54 13.43 -12.03 11.32
CA GLU A 54 14.78 -11.49 11.47
C GLU A 54 15.79 -12.03 10.44
N ALA A 55 15.44 -13.09 9.72
CA ALA A 55 16.24 -13.58 8.61
C ALA A 55 16.48 -12.49 7.55
N SER A 56 17.61 -12.56 6.83
CA SER A 56 17.96 -11.57 5.81
C SER A 56 16.93 -11.46 4.68
N SER A 57 16.19 -12.53 4.40
CA SER A 57 15.09 -12.58 3.43
C SER A 57 13.97 -13.51 3.91
N GLY A 58 12.76 -13.23 3.45
CA GLY A 58 11.61 -14.13 3.53
C GLY A 58 11.69 -15.31 2.56
N PRO A 59 10.58 -16.02 2.33
CA PRO A 59 10.59 -17.30 1.62
C PRO A 59 10.67 -17.14 0.09
N TYR A 60 10.42 -15.94 -0.44
CA TYR A 60 10.40 -15.72 -1.89
C TYR A 60 11.71 -15.14 -2.39
N SER A 61 12.23 -15.69 -3.49
CA SER A 61 13.31 -15.06 -4.25
C SER A 61 12.80 -13.77 -4.91
N VAL A 62 13.64 -12.74 -4.93
CA VAL A 62 13.28 -11.39 -5.42
C VAL A 62 14.00 -11.08 -6.72
N ARG A 63 13.29 -10.47 -7.67
CA ARG A 63 13.88 -9.81 -8.84
C ARG A 63 13.61 -8.31 -8.80
N THR A 64 14.35 -7.57 -9.62
CA THR A 64 14.22 -6.13 -9.74
C THR A 64 13.91 -5.70 -11.17
N SER A 65 13.28 -4.54 -11.31
CA SER A 65 13.08 -3.83 -12.56
C SER A 65 13.32 -2.35 -12.34
N ARG A 66 14.14 -1.71 -13.18
CA ARG A 66 14.43 -0.28 -13.06
C ARG A 66 13.33 0.56 -13.69
N VAL A 67 13.00 1.67 -13.04
CA VAL A 67 12.12 2.73 -13.54
C VAL A 67 12.99 3.93 -13.87
N SER A 68 12.93 4.38 -15.12
CA SER A 68 13.70 5.54 -15.58
C SER A 68 13.28 6.81 -14.85
N GLY A 69 14.24 7.68 -14.51
CA GLY A 69 13.96 9.01 -13.97
C GLY A 69 13.30 9.98 -14.95
N LEU A 70 13.08 9.57 -16.20
CA LEU A 70 12.24 10.28 -17.16
C LEU A 70 10.73 10.00 -16.97
N VAL A 71 10.37 9.16 -16.00
CA VAL A 71 8.96 8.93 -15.63
C VAL A 71 8.33 10.23 -15.16
N SER A 72 7.04 10.41 -15.46
CA SER A 72 6.31 11.58 -14.99
C SER A 72 6.07 11.51 -13.49
N GLY A 73 6.31 12.61 -12.79
CA GLY A 73 5.82 12.82 -11.43
C GLY A 73 6.71 12.36 -10.28
N PHE A 74 7.77 11.59 -10.52
CA PHE A 74 8.81 11.22 -9.53
C PHE A 74 10.15 10.88 -10.22
N GLY A 75 11.22 10.72 -9.45
CA GLY A 75 12.60 10.63 -9.96
C GLY A 75 13.03 9.28 -10.54
N GLY A 76 12.10 8.34 -10.77
CA GLY A 76 12.42 6.95 -11.10
C GLY A 76 12.65 6.08 -9.87
N GLY A 77 13.31 4.93 -10.03
CA GLY A 77 13.59 4.01 -8.93
C GLY A 77 13.70 2.54 -9.34
N THR A 78 13.37 1.64 -8.41
CA THR A 78 13.46 0.20 -8.60
C THR A 78 12.23 -0.50 -8.04
N ILE A 79 11.58 -1.31 -8.88
CA ILE A 79 10.55 -2.24 -8.45
C ILE A 79 11.22 -3.55 -8.05
N HIS A 80 11.03 -3.97 -6.81
CA HIS A 80 11.38 -5.26 -6.24
C HIS A 80 10.11 -6.13 -6.18
N TYR A 81 10.18 -7.36 -6.68
CA TYR A 81 9.00 -8.24 -6.71
C TYR A 81 9.41 -9.72 -6.55
N PRO A 82 8.57 -10.53 -5.86
CA PRO A 82 8.84 -11.95 -5.65
C PRO A 82 8.61 -12.76 -6.94
N THR A 83 9.48 -13.73 -7.19
CA THR A 83 9.36 -14.66 -8.32
C THR A 83 8.69 -15.97 -7.92
N GLY A 84 8.14 -16.70 -8.90
CA GLY A 84 7.51 -18.00 -8.65
C GLY A 84 6.20 -17.91 -7.85
N THR A 85 5.54 -16.76 -7.90
CA THR A 85 4.26 -16.50 -7.22
C THR A 85 3.11 -16.44 -8.22
N THR A 86 1.89 -16.63 -7.71
CA THR A 86 0.64 -16.44 -8.44
C THR A 86 -0.33 -15.60 -7.61
N GLY A 87 -1.37 -15.08 -8.27
CA GLY A 87 -2.35 -14.16 -7.67
C GLY A 87 -1.76 -12.77 -7.36
N THR A 88 -2.62 -11.86 -6.93
CA THR A 88 -2.25 -10.47 -6.62
C THR A 88 -1.73 -10.31 -5.18
N MET A 89 -0.86 -9.32 -4.97
CA MET A 89 -0.29 -8.96 -3.67
C MET A 89 -0.30 -7.44 -3.50
N ALA A 90 -0.17 -6.97 -2.26
CA ALA A 90 -0.11 -5.55 -1.99
C ALA A 90 1.17 -4.91 -2.58
N ALA A 91 1.06 -3.62 -2.88
CA ALA A 91 2.15 -2.81 -3.39
C ALA A 91 2.57 -1.74 -2.38
N ILE A 92 3.87 -1.50 -2.26
CA ILE A 92 4.46 -0.57 -1.29
C ILE A 92 5.40 0.40 -2.00
N VAL A 93 5.27 1.70 -1.74
CA VAL A 93 6.26 2.70 -2.14
C VAL A 93 7.19 3.04 -0.97
N VAL A 94 8.49 3.11 -1.22
CA VAL A 94 9.51 3.50 -0.24
C VAL A 94 10.25 4.74 -0.74
N ILE A 95 10.20 5.84 0.01
CA ILE A 95 10.76 7.14 -0.39
C ILE A 95 11.86 7.66 0.57
N PRO A 96 12.98 8.19 0.06
CA PRO A 96 14.06 8.74 0.89
C PRO A 96 13.77 10.13 1.44
N GLY A 97 14.75 10.68 2.17
CA GLY A 97 14.74 12.02 2.78
C GLY A 97 15.46 13.11 1.97
N PHE A 98 15.73 14.23 2.63
CA PHE A 98 16.44 15.39 2.07
C PHE A 98 17.85 15.01 1.57
N VAL A 99 18.18 15.45 0.35
CA VAL A 99 19.48 15.27 -0.35
C VAL A 99 19.91 13.79 -0.47
N SER A 100 18.98 12.86 -0.30
CA SER A 100 19.27 11.42 -0.23
C SER A 100 18.70 10.69 -1.44
N ALA A 101 19.50 9.77 -2.00
CA ALA A 101 19.10 8.88 -3.09
C ALA A 101 18.36 7.64 -2.55
N GLU A 102 17.75 6.89 -3.47
CA GLU A 102 17.11 5.59 -3.26
C GLU A 102 17.98 4.63 -2.41
N SER A 103 19.30 4.61 -2.64
CA SER A 103 20.25 3.75 -1.91
C SER A 103 20.25 3.97 -0.39
N SER A 104 19.70 5.08 0.10
CA SER A 104 19.59 5.35 1.54
C SER A 104 18.51 4.52 2.23
N ILE A 105 17.56 3.94 1.50
CA ILE A 105 16.41 3.18 2.02
C ILE A 105 16.20 1.84 1.30
N ASP A 106 17.17 1.44 0.47
CA ASP A 106 17.05 0.31 -0.46
C ASP A 106 16.84 -1.03 0.23
N TRP A 107 17.31 -1.20 1.46
CA TRP A 107 17.14 -2.41 2.27
C TRP A 107 15.68 -2.86 2.36
N TRP A 108 14.75 -1.91 2.46
CA TRP A 108 13.32 -2.20 2.55
C TRP A 108 12.77 -2.87 1.29
N GLY A 109 13.34 -2.57 0.11
CA GLY A 109 12.93 -3.10 -1.19
C GLY A 109 12.93 -4.64 -1.25
N PRO A 110 14.11 -5.29 -1.27
CA PRO A 110 14.20 -6.74 -1.32
C PRO A 110 13.74 -7.40 -0.01
N LYS A 111 13.90 -6.74 1.15
CA LYS A 111 13.42 -7.28 2.42
C LYS A 111 11.91 -7.51 2.36
N LEU A 112 11.11 -6.49 2.08
CA LEU A 112 9.65 -6.63 2.04
C LEU A 112 9.20 -7.48 0.85
N ALA A 113 9.82 -7.31 -0.34
CA ALA A 113 9.43 -8.11 -1.50
C ALA A 113 9.60 -9.62 -1.27
N SER A 114 10.63 -10.02 -0.52
CA SER A 114 10.86 -11.42 -0.16
C SER A 114 9.79 -12.00 0.78
N HIS A 115 8.96 -11.17 1.41
CA HIS A 115 7.80 -11.56 2.22
C HIS A 115 6.45 -11.47 1.47
N GLY A 116 6.48 -11.26 0.15
CA GLY A 116 5.30 -11.37 -0.71
C GLY A 116 4.60 -10.04 -1.00
N PHE A 117 5.38 -8.99 -1.25
CA PHE A 117 4.89 -7.67 -1.66
C PHE A 117 5.55 -7.24 -2.97
N VAL A 118 4.88 -6.39 -3.76
CA VAL A 118 5.57 -5.58 -4.77
C VAL A 118 6.05 -4.30 -4.09
N VAL A 119 7.34 -3.98 -4.19
CA VAL A 119 7.92 -2.85 -3.44
C VAL A 119 8.69 -1.97 -4.39
N MET A 120 8.36 -0.68 -4.46
CA MET A 120 9.09 0.28 -5.28
C MET A 120 9.82 1.28 -4.40
N THR A 121 11.14 1.18 -4.37
CA THR A 121 12.01 2.21 -3.83
C THR A 121 12.15 3.29 -4.90
N ILE A 122 11.96 4.56 -4.54
CA ILE A 122 11.96 5.67 -5.50
C ILE A 122 13.06 6.69 -5.21
N ASP A 123 13.58 7.29 -6.29
CA ASP A 123 14.27 8.57 -6.22
C ASP A 123 13.26 9.72 -6.28
N THR A 124 13.63 10.88 -5.75
CA THR A 124 12.82 12.10 -5.89
C THR A 124 13.26 12.95 -7.07
N ASN A 125 12.36 13.79 -7.61
CA ASN A 125 12.64 14.70 -8.72
C ASN A 125 13.86 15.58 -8.44
N THR A 126 14.00 16.05 -7.19
CA THR A 126 15.20 16.71 -6.69
C THR A 126 15.50 16.24 -5.26
N GLY A 127 16.76 16.38 -4.83
CA GLY A 127 17.14 16.10 -3.44
C GLY A 127 16.51 17.07 -2.43
N PHE A 128 16.09 18.26 -2.85
CA PHE A 128 15.64 19.34 -1.96
C PHE A 128 14.12 19.40 -1.78
N ASP A 129 13.39 18.45 -2.37
CA ASP A 129 11.93 18.39 -2.29
C ASP A 129 11.45 18.29 -0.84
N GLN A 130 10.52 19.19 -0.48
CA GLN A 130 9.90 19.27 0.85
C GLN A 130 8.76 18.26 1.01
N PRO A 131 8.31 17.94 2.24
CA PRO A 131 7.27 16.94 2.49
C PRO A 131 5.99 17.06 1.65
N PRO A 132 5.43 18.26 1.35
CA PRO A 132 4.28 18.37 0.43
C PRO A 132 4.59 17.93 -1.01
N SER A 133 5.81 18.18 -1.50
CA SER A 133 6.26 17.70 -2.82
C SER A 133 6.43 16.19 -2.80
N ARG A 134 7.05 15.65 -1.74
CA ARG A 134 7.24 14.21 -1.55
C ARG A 134 5.91 13.45 -1.47
N ALA A 135 4.89 14.00 -0.81
CA ALA A 135 3.54 13.42 -0.81
C ALA A 135 2.97 13.24 -2.23
N ARG A 136 3.09 14.26 -3.09
CA ARG A 136 2.69 14.16 -4.51
C ARG A 136 3.50 13.11 -5.26
N GLN A 137 4.81 13.03 -5.02
CA GLN A 137 5.68 12.04 -5.66
C GLN A 137 5.34 10.61 -5.23
N ILE A 138 5.03 10.39 -3.94
CA ILE A 138 4.51 9.11 -3.43
C ILE A 138 3.22 8.75 -4.17
N ASN A 139 2.30 9.70 -4.32
CA ASN A 139 1.04 9.43 -5.01
C ASN A 139 1.24 9.07 -6.48
N ASN A 140 2.10 9.79 -7.20
CA ASN A 140 2.46 9.48 -8.59
C ASN A 140 3.14 8.12 -8.72
N ALA A 141 3.98 7.74 -7.74
CA ALA A 141 4.64 6.43 -7.70
C ALA A 141 3.63 5.29 -7.44
N LEU A 142 2.62 5.51 -6.58
CA LEU A 142 1.52 4.57 -6.38
C LEU A 142 0.69 4.41 -7.65
N ASP A 143 0.34 5.51 -8.32
CA ASP A 143 -0.39 5.48 -9.60
C ASP A 143 0.40 4.71 -10.66
N TYR A 144 1.71 4.94 -10.74
CA TYR A 144 2.58 4.21 -11.65
C TYR A 144 2.54 2.69 -11.41
N LEU A 145 2.57 2.23 -10.15
CA LEU A 145 2.45 0.81 -9.81
C LEU A 145 1.08 0.24 -10.20
N VAL A 146 0.00 0.99 -9.96
CA VAL A 146 -1.36 0.61 -10.40
C VAL A 146 -1.40 0.43 -11.92
N ASP A 147 -0.82 1.36 -12.68
CA ASP A 147 -0.74 1.26 -14.14
C ASP A 147 0.12 0.07 -14.60
N GLN A 148 1.22 -0.21 -13.90
CA GLN A 148 2.08 -1.36 -14.18
C GLN A 148 1.32 -2.70 -14.07
N ASN A 149 0.34 -2.79 -13.17
CA ASN A 149 -0.48 -3.99 -13.02
C ASN A 149 -1.22 -4.36 -14.31
N SER A 150 -1.64 -3.38 -15.11
CA SER A 150 -2.39 -3.58 -16.35
C SER A 150 -1.52 -3.56 -17.61
N SER A 151 -0.25 -3.19 -17.49
CA SER A 151 0.68 -3.10 -18.62
C SER A 151 1.28 -4.46 -18.98
N ARG A 152 0.98 -4.98 -20.19
CA ARG A 152 1.43 -6.30 -20.67
C ARG A 152 2.94 -6.47 -20.75
N THR A 153 3.69 -5.37 -20.82
CA THR A 153 5.16 -5.38 -20.85
C THR A 153 5.77 -5.22 -19.47
N SER A 154 4.97 -5.00 -18.44
CA SER A 154 5.45 -4.84 -17.07
C SER A 154 5.84 -6.19 -16.47
N PRO A 155 6.99 -6.30 -15.80
CA PRO A 155 7.36 -7.52 -15.09
C PRO A 155 6.45 -7.83 -13.89
N VAL A 156 5.66 -6.86 -13.44
CA VAL A 156 4.67 -7.01 -12.36
C VAL A 156 3.23 -6.99 -12.86
N ASN A 157 3.01 -7.23 -14.16
CA ASN A 157 1.68 -7.34 -14.75
C ASN A 157 0.84 -8.41 -14.01
N GLY A 158 -0.36 -8.04 -13.57
CA GLY A 158 -1.27 -8.92 -12.85
C GLY A 158 -0.81 -9.33 -11.44
N MET A 159 0.29 -8.77 -10.92
CA MET A 159 0.79 -9.10 -9.58
C MET A 159 0.23 -8.20 -8.49
N ILE A 160 -0.31 -7.02 -8.82
CA ILE A 160 -0.65 -5.99 -7.82
C ILE A 160 -2.15 -5.99 -7.56
N ASP A 161 -2.50 -6.04 -6.28
CA ASP A 161 -3.83 -5.70 -5.80
C ASP A 161 -3.90 -4.19 -5.59
N THR A 162 -4.63 -3.49 -6.47
CA THR A 162 -4.61 -2.02 -6.53
C THR A 162 -5.32 -1.36 -5.35
N GLU A 163 -6.08 -2.12 -4.56
CA GLU A 163 -6.77 -1.64 -3.36
C GLU A 163 -5.93 -1.80 -2.08
N ARG A 164 -4.76 -2.47 -2.17
CA ARG A 164 -3.90 -2.78 -1.03
C ARG A 164 -2.53 -2.13 -1.20
N LEU A 165 -2.51 -0.83 -0.90
CA LEU A 165 -1.33 0.03 -1.09
C LEU A 165 -0.73 0.46 0.25
N GLY A 166 0.58 0.40 0.37
CA GLY A 166 1.34 0.83 1.54
C GLY A 166 2.42 1.86 1.21
N VAL A 167 2.86 2.61 2.22
CA VAL A 167 3.93 3.61 2.06
C VAL A 167 4.91 3.53 3.22
N ILE A 168 6.19 3.59 2.91
CA ILE A 168 7.28 3.80 3.86
C ILE A 168 8.04 5.05 3.42
N GLY A 169 8.43 5.90 4.36
CA GLY A 169 9.19 7.09 4.01
C GLY A 169 10.09 7.58 5.12
N TRP A 170 11.28 8.02 4.74
CA TRP A 170 12.29 8.47 5.69
C TRP A 170 12.41 10.00 5.76
N SER A 171 12.55 10.57 6.96
CA SER A 171 12.78 12.00 7.17
C SER A 171 11.67 12.84 6.53
N MET A 172 12.00 13.75 5.60
CA MET A 172 11.00 14.49 4.81
C MET A 172 10.05 13.57 4.02
N GLY A 173 10.52 12.40 3.58
CA GLY A 173 9.70 11.35 3.00
C GLY A 173 8.73 10.72 4.01
N GLY A 174 9.10 10.68 5.29
CA GLY A 174 8.22 10.27 6.39
C GLY A 174 7.12 11.30 6.66
N GLY A 175 7.42 12.59 6.58
CA GLY A 175 6.40 13.65 6.55
C GLY A 175 5.46 13.50 5.35
N GLY A 176 6.02 13.26 4.16
CA GLY A 176 5.25 12.94 2.95
C GLY A 176 4.34 11.72 3.13
N THR A 177 4.83 10.68 3.79
CA THR A 177 4.06 9.46 4.11
C THR A 177 2.87 9.76 5.00
N LEU A 178 3.04 10.55 6.06
CA LEU A 178 1.94 10.97 6.94
C LEU A 178 0.91 11.84 6.22
N ARG A 179 1.36 12.68 5.27
CA ARG A 179 0.45 13.45 4.41
C ARG A 179 -0.41 12.54 3.54
N VAL A 180 0.19 11.58 2.83
CA VAL A 180 -0.53 10.60 2.01
C VAL A 180 -1.46 9.73 2.86
N ALA A 181 -1.03 9.36 4.07
CA ALA A 181 -1.87 8.60 5.01
C ALA A 181 -3.13 9.36 5.45
N SER A 182 -3.19 10.69 5.26
CA SER A 182 -4.36 11.51 5.54
C SER A 182 -5.37 11.57 4.38
N GLU A 183 -5.03 11.01 3.21
CA GLU A 183 -5.82 11.09 1.98
C GLU A 183 -6.80 9.91 1.81
N GLY A 184 -6.71 8.88 2.66
CA GLY A 184 -7.67 7.77 2.72
C GLY A 184 -7.45 6.63 1.72
N ARG A 185 -6.43 6.72 0.85
CA ARG A 185 -6.15 5.71 -0.18
C ARG A 185 -5.34 4.51 0.32
N ILE A 186 -4.29 4.76 1.10
CA ILE A 186 -3.35 3.70 1.52
C ILE A 186 -3.88 2.93 2.74
N LYS A 187 -3.50 1.66 2.86
CA LYS A 187 -3.93 0.76 3.95
C LYS A 187 -2.88 0.57 5.04
N ALA A 188 -1.64 1.02 4.82
CA ALA A 188 -0.60 1.02 5.85
C ALA A 188 0.45 2.10 5.59
N ALA A 189 0.92 2.75 6.66
CA ALA A 189 1.97 3.76 6.62
C ALA A 189 3.08 3.46 7.63
N ILE A 190 4.34 3.60 7.20
CA ILE A 190 5.51 3.52 8.09
C ILE A 190 6.44 4.74 7.89
N PRO A 191 6.24 5.82 8.67
CA PRO A 191 7.18 6.92 8.71
C PRO A 191 8.44 6.55 9.53
N LEU A 192 9.61 6.73 8.93
CA LEU A 192 10.92 6.46 9.51
C LEU A 192 11.60 7.78 9.87
N ALA A 193 11.93 8.00 11.15
CA ALA A 193 12.50 9.26 11.65
C ALA A 193 11.85 10.51 11.00
N PRO A 194 10.50 10.62 11.02
CA PRO A 194 9.77 11.53 10.14
C PRO A 194 10.10 12.99 10.45
N TRP A 195 10.14 13.82 9.40
CA TRP A 195 10.31 15.27 9.49
C TRP A 195 9.18 15.96 8.73
N ASP A 196 8.55 16.94 9.37
CA ASP A 196 7.56 17.84 8.78
C ASP A 196 7.34 19.06 9.70
N THR A 197 6.62 20.07 9.22
CA THR A 197 6.21 21.27 9.96
C THR A 197 4.70 21.35 10.19
N THR A 198 3.93 20.37 9.72
CA THR A 198 2.46 20.32 9.86
C THR A 198 1.98 19.45 11.02
N ARG A 199 0.65 19.39 11.19
CA ARG A 199 -0.06 18.48 12.09
C ARG A 199 -0.66 17.29 11.34
N PHE A 200 -0.82 16.17 12.04
CA PHE A 200 -1.26 14.88 11.46
C PHE A 200 -2.51 14.28 12.12
N SER A 201 -3.47 15.13 12.49
CA SER A 201 -4.74 14.70 13.09
C SER A 201 -5.77 14.16 12.09
N GLY A 202 -5.47 14.18 10.79
CA GLY A 202 -6.34 13.68 9.72
C GLY A 202 -5.88 12.36 9.11
N VAL A 203 -4.89 11.68 9.71
CA VAL A 203 -4.37 10.40 9.22
C VAL A 203 -5.46 9.33 9.35
N GLN A 204 -5.68 8.57 8.26
CA GLN A 204 -6.75 7.57 8.16
C GLN A 204 -6.21 6.13 8.09
N ALA A 205 -4.93 5.94 7.74
CA ALA A 205 -4.33 4.62 7.59
C ALA A 205 -3.62 4.15 8.88
N PRO A 206 -3.64 2.84 9.18
CA PRO A 206 -2.78 2.24 10.21
C PRO A 206 -1.34 2.71 10.09
N THR A 207 -0.82 3.34 11.14
CA THR A 207 0.49 4.03 11.11
C THR A 207 1.45 3.52 12.19
N LEU A 208 2.60 3.01 11.76
CA LEU A 208 3.74 2.66 12.62
C LEU A 208 4.85 3.69 12.43
N ILE A 209 5.18 4.46 13.47
CA ILE A 209 6.31 5.40 13.44
C ILE A 209 7.55 4.76 14.06
N PHE A 210 8.64 4.71 13.30
CA PHE A 210 9.96 4.47 13.87
C PHE A 210 10.62 5.81 14.22
N ALA A 211 11.03 5.94 15.48
CA ALA A 211 11.79 7.06 15.99
C ALA A 211 13.24 6.64 16.30
N CYS A 212 14.14 7.62 16.32
CA CYS A 212 15.55 7.41 16.60
C CYS A 212 15.93 8.28 17.81
N GLU A 213 16.24 7.68 18.96
CA GLU A 213 16.38 8.40 20.24
C GLU A 213 17.38 9.57 20.18
N SER A 214 18.51 9.36 19.50
CA SER A 214 19.61 10.32 19.36
C SER A 214 19.55 11.11 18.05
N ASP A 215 18.36 11.30 17.48
CA ASP A 215 18.17 12.06 16.25
C ASP A 215 18.43 13.57 16.44
N LEU A 216 19.44 14.09 15.71
CA LEU A 216 19.81 15.50 15.71
C LEU A 216 19.27 16.28 14.50
N ILE A 217 18.67 15.60 13.52
CA ILE A 217 18.14 16.19 12.27
C ILE A 217 16.63 16.37 12.37
N ALA A 218 15.93 15.32 12.79
CA ALA A 218 14.51 15.35 13.10
C ALA A 218 14.29 14.93 14.57
N PRO A 219 14.69 15.77 15.55
CA PRO A 219 14.64 15.39 16.96
C PRO A 219 13.26 14.87 17.36
N VAL A 220 13.23 13.72 18.01
CA VAL A 220 12.02 12.99 18.40
C VAL A 220 11.00 13.90 19.07
N ARG A 221 11.46 14.69 20.05
CA ARG A 221 10.62 15.61 20.85
C ARG A 221 9.87 16.65 20.02
N SER A 222 10.33 16.94 18.80
CA SER A 222 9.76 17.95 17.91
C SER A 222 9.02 17.35 16.71
N HIS A 223 9.24 16.06 16.42
CA HIS A 223 8.70 15.41 15.22
C HIS A 223 8.02 14.09 15.56
N ALA A 224 8.75 12.96 15.55
CA ALA A 224 8.18 11.62 15.65
C ALA A 224 7.22 11.44 16.84
N SER A 225 7.60 11.91 18.03
CA SER A 225 6.76 11.79 19.23
C SER A 225 5.50 12.67 19.17
N PRO A 226 5.58 13.99 18.88
CA PRO A 226 4.40 14.81 18.62
C PRO A 226 3.50 14.29 17.48
N PHE A 227 4.07 13.77 16.40
CA PHE A 227 3.30 13.23 15.27
C PHE A 227 2.49 12.01 15.71
N TYR A 228 3.11 11.07 16.41
CA TYR A 228 2.40 9.91 16.97
C TYR A 228 1.26 10.34 17.91
N ASN A 229 1.52 11.29 18.81
CA ASN A 229 0.52 11.75 19.78
C ASN A 229 -0.66 12.49 19.12
N GLN A 230 -0.50 13.00 17.90
CA GLN A 230 -1.56 13.64 17.13
C GLN A 230 -2.38 12.67 16.28
N LEU A 231 -1.88 11.45 16.04
CA LEU A 231 -2.60 10.45 15.26
C LEU A 231 -3.97 10.17 15.92
N PRO A 232 -5.05 10.03 15.13
CA PRO A 232 -6.35 9.66 15.66
C PRO A 232 -6.33 8.37 16.49
N ASN A 233 -7.28 8.21 17.40
CA ASN A 233 -7.35 7.03 18.28
C ASN A 233 -8.14 5.87 17.66
N ASP A 234 -8.87 6.13 16.59
CA ASP A 234 -9.69 5.19 15.81
C ASP A 234 -8.92 4.51 14.68
N ILE A 235 -7.63 4.82 14.52
CA ILE A 235 -6.71 4.07 13.65
C ILE A 235 -5.76 3.21 14.49
N ASP A 236 -5.35 2.06 13.96
CA ASP A 236 -4.29 1.27 14.56
C ASP A 236 -2.95 2.01 14.44
N LYS A 237 -2.25 2.14 15.56
CA LYS A 237 -0.99 2.89 15.59
C LYS A 237 0.02 2.29 16.54
N ALA A 238 1.28 2.41 16.15
CA ALA A 238 2.44 2.03 16.95
C ALA A 238 3.54 3.08 16.83
N TYR A 239 4.33 3.20 17.88
CA TYR A 239 5.54 4.00 17.97
C TYR A 239 6.63 3.12 18.53
N VAL A 240 7.77 3.06 17.83
CA VAL A 240 8.94 2.30 18.25
C VAL A 240 10.13 3.26 18.21
N GLU A 241 10.69 3.59 19.36
CA GLU A 241 11.93 4.36 19.43
C GLU A 241 13.13 3.44 19.54
N ILE A 242 14.06 3.59 18.61
CA ILE A 242 15.30 2.83 18.58
C ILE A 242 16.32 3.51 19.49
N ASN A 243 16.75 2.76 20.50
CA ASN A 243 17.72 3.14 21.51
C ASN A 243 19.05 3.56 20.85
N ASN A 244 19.59 4.72 21.24
CA ASN A 244 20.77 5.38 20.70
C ASN A 244 20.76 5.56 19.17
N GLY A 245 19.59 5.50 18.52
CA GLY A 245 19.46 5.63 17.08
C GLY A 245 19.80 7.04 16.59
N SER A 246 20.69 7.15 15.59
CA SER A 246 20.86 8.40 14.82
C SER A 246 19.71 8.59 13.82
N HIS A 247 19.65 9.71 13.09
CA HIS A 247 18.60 9.97 12.09
C HIS A 247 18.39 8.85 11.04
N TYR A 248 19.39 7.98 10.85
CA TYR A 248 19.40 6.89 9.87
C TYR A 248 19.01 5.53 10.49
N CYS A 249 18.64 5.49 11.77
CA CYS A 249 18.53 4.25 12.54
C CYS A 249 17.49 3.27 11.97
N ALA A 250 16.52 3.77 11.20
CA ALA A 250 15.41 3.01 10.65
C ALA A 250 15.48 2.77 9.13
N ASN A 251 16.59 3.15 8.49
CA ASN A 251 16.77 2.99 7.05
C ASN A 251 17.02 1.54 6.61
N GLY A 252 17.39 0.67 7.55
CA GLY A 252 17.79 -0.71 7.28
C GLY A 252 19.26 -0.85 6.88
N GLY A 253 19.69 -2.08 6.62
CA GLY A 253 21.08 -2.37 6.22
C GLY A 253 22.10 -2.28 7.35
N GLY A 254 21.66 -2.20 8.61
CA GLY A 254 22.52 -1.97 9.78
C GLY A 254 22.17 -2.84 10.97
N LEU A 255 22.56 -2.37 12.17
CA LEU A 255 22.41 -3.14 13.42
C LEU A 255 20.95 -3.26 13.89
N ASN A 256 20.02 -2.51 13.32
CA ASN A 256 18.62 -2.46 13.78
C ASN A 256 17.69 -3.36 12.97
N ASN A 257 18.21 -4.14 12.01
CA ASN A 257 17.41 -4.94 11.08
C ASN A 257 16.41 -5.87 11.80
N ASP A 258 16.76 -6.43 12.96
CA ASP A 258 15.87 -7.33 13.70
C ASP A 258 14.57 -6.61 14.13
N VAL A 259 14.71 -5.46 14.80
CA VAL A 259 13.58 -4.63 15.24
C VAL A 259 12.79 -4.13 14.03
N LEU A 260 13.49 -3.60 13.01
CA LEU A 260 12.85 -3.10 11.80
C LEU A 260 12.07 -4.20 11.08
N SER A 261 12.59 -5.42 11.04
CA SER A 261 11.92 -6.55 10.39
C SER A 261 10.72 -7.02 11.18
N ARG A 262 10.86 -7.21 12.50
CA ARG A 262 9.76 -7.68 13.36
C ARG A 262 8.57 -6.74 13.32
N PHE A 263 8.79 -5.43 13.35
CA PHE A 263 7.71 -4.46 13.30
C PHE A 263 7.28 -4.12 11.87
N GLY A 264 8.23 -3.81 10.98
CA GLY A 264 7.91 -3.32 9.64
C GLY A 264 7.27 -4.37 8.73
N VAL A 265 7.79 -5.60 8.70
CA VAL A 265 7.18 -6.69 7.92
C VAL A 265 5.82 -7.05 8.52
N SER A 266 5.72 -7.15 9.86
CA SER A 266 4.46 -7.48 10.53
C SER A 266 3.39 -6.40 10.35
N TRP A 267 3.76 -5.13 10.34
CA TRP A 267 2.83 -4.03 10.09
C TRP A 267 2.22 -4.13 8.70
N MET A 268 3.07 -4.31 7.68
CA MET A 268 2.60 -4.47 6.30
C MET A 268 1.75 -5.73 6.15
N LYS A 269 2.12 -6.85 6.77
CA LYS A 269 1.31 -8.08 6.76
C LYS A 269 -0.04 -7.89 7.45
N ARG A 270 -0.06 -7.31 8.63
CA ARG A 270 -1.27 -7.13 9.42
C ARG A 270 -2.30 -6.25 8.70
N PHE A 271 -1.85 -5.18 8.03
CA PHE A 271 -2.75 -4.16 7.50
C PHE A 271 -2.91 -4.15 5.97
N LEU A 272 -1.93 -4.65 5.21
CA LEU A 272 -2.10 -4.83 3.77
C LEU A 272 -2.66 -6.21 3.43
N ASP A 273 -2.31 -7.25 4.19
CA ASP A 273 -2.76 -8.62 3.91
C ASP A 273 -3.89 -9.09 4.84
N ASN A 274 -4.32 -8.28 5.83
CA ASN A 274 -5.20 -8.70 6.92
C ASN A 274 -4.71 -9.96 7.65
N ASP A 275 -3.39 -10.20 7.64
CA ASP A 275 -2.78 -11.43 8.15
C ASP A 275 -2.58 -11.34 9.67
N THR A 276 -3.57 -11.86 10.40
CA THR A 276 -3.60 -11.83 11.88
C THR A 276 -2.52 -12.69 12.53
N ARG A 277 -1.85 -13.57 11.78
CA ARG A 277 -0.70 -14.36 12.30
C ARG A 277 0.46 -13.46 12.72
N TYR A 278 0.53 -12.23 12.19
CA TYR A 278 1.57 -11.25 12.52
C TYR A 278 1.23 -10.37 13.73
N SER A 279 0.00 -10.41 14.25
CA SER A 279 -0.39 -9.64 15.45
C SER A 279 0.47 -9.97 16.68
N GLN A 280 0.95 -11.22 16.78
CA GLN A 280 1.79 -11.69 17.90
C GLN A 280 3.13 -10.94 18.04
N PHE A 281 3.62 -10.32 16.97
CA PHE A 281 4.86 -9.53 17.00
C PHE A 281 4.62 -8.05 17.28
N LEU A 282 3.35 -7.61 17.19
CA LEU A 282 2.96 -6.21 17.36
C LEU A 282 2.29 -5.98 18.72
N CYS A 283 1.45 -6.92 19.17
CA CYS A 283 0.67 -6.83 20.40
C CYS A 283 0.95 -8.02 21.31
N GLY A 284 1.18 -7.75 22.60
CA GLY A 284 1.46 -8.76 23.62
C GLY A 284 2.90 -8.75 24.15
N PRO A 285 3.95 -8.63 23.32
CA PRO A 285 5.32 -8.53 23.81
C PRO A 285 5.53 -7.28 24.68
N ARG A 286 6.41 -7.38 25.68
CA ARG A 286 6.97 -6.22 26.38
C ARG A 286 8.11 -5.66 25.55
N HIS A 287 7.79 -4.81 24.58
CA HIS A 287 8.73 -4.39 23.53
C HIS A 287 10.01 -3.75 24.08
N GLU A 288 9.93 -2.96 25.15
CA GLU A 288 11.10 -2.34 25.81
C GLU A 288 12.00 -3.33 26.56
N SER A 289 11.66 -4.63 26.59
CA SER A 289 12.61 -5.66 27.04
C SER A 289 13.70 -5.95 26.01
N ASP A 290 13.48 -5.60 24.74
CA ASP A 290 14.54 -5.55 23.74
C ASP A 290 15.39 -4.29 23.97
N ARG A 291 16.68 -4.46 24.23
CA ARG A 291 17.62 -3.36 24.50
C ARG A 291 17.80 -2.39 23.32
N LYS A 292 17.38 -2.77 22.11
CA LYS A 292 17.36 -1.88 20.94
C LYS A 292 16.16 -0.93 20.93
N ILE A 293 15.18 -1.12 21.82
CA ILE A 293 13.96 -0.30 21.90
C ILE A 293 14.00 0.51 23.20
N SER A 294 14.12 1.82 23.11
CA SER A 294 14.12 2.73 24.26
C SER A 294 12.71 3.05 24.75
N GLU A 295 11.75 3.09 23.83
CA GLU A 295 10.35 3.38 24.13
C GLU A 295 9.43 2.68 23.11
N TYR A 296 8.29 2.17 23.58
CA TYR A 296 7.20 1.74 22.73
C TYR A 296 5.87 2.38 23.15
N ARG A 297 5.01 2.69 22.17
CA ARG A 297 3.61 3.06 22.40
C ARG A 297 2.73 2.39 21.34
N GLY A 298 1.52 2.02 21.71
CA GLY A 298 0.55 1.44 20.78
C GLY A 298 -0.85 1.46 21.37
N ASN A 299 -1.87 1.30 20.52
CA ASN A 299 -3.27 1.11 20.94
C ASN A 299 -3.76 -0.33 20.70
N CYS A 300 -2.87 -1.31 20.92
CA CYS A 300 -3.24 -2.73 20.91
C CYS A 300 -4.47 -3.04 21.80
N PRO A 301 -5.27 -4.06 21.46
CA PRO A 301 -5.14 -4.95 20.31
C PRO A 301 -5.62 -4.30 18.99
N TYR A 302 -5.10 -4.80 17.86
CA TYR A 302 -5.47 -4.39 16.50
C TYR A 302 -6.32 -5.46 15.81
#